data_AF-A0A671M294-F1
#
_entry.id   AF-A0A671M294-F1
#
_cell.length_a   1.000
_cell.length_b   1.000
_cell.length_c   1.000
_cell.angle_alpha   90.00
_cell.angle_beta   90.00
_cell.angle_gamma   90.00
#
_symmetry.space_group_name_H-M   'P 1'
#
loop_
_entity.id
_entity.type
_entity.pdbx_description
1 polymer ?
#
loop_
_entity_poly.entity_id
_entity_poly.type
_entity_poly.pdbx_seq_one_letter_code
_entity_poly.pdbx_strand_id
1 'polypeptide(L)'
;IRVCVYLNEYNVTFVVLIITGSCVPVQAKESWGYVDVRDGAHMFWWLYYANSSSASYKDLPLVMWLQGGPGGSSCGFGNFEEIGPLDRDLKPRETSWVRAASVLFVDNPVGTGYSYTDTEDALTKDVAMVASDMMILLKSFFSLKTEFQSTPFYIFSESYGGKMAAAISLELTKAVQAGSIKCNFAGVALGDSWISPIDSVMTWGPYLYSTSLLDDNGLDEVTKAAKAVLEAVRQGQYQKATDLWSITENVVEQNTNGVNFYNILTQNSDEMVKTSSDQTNGFLSSLKRRHIRPLHRQSLSELMNGPIRQKLGVIPKNVTWGGQAEAVFESMAGDFMKPVVDIVDQLLAAGVNVTIYNGQLDLIVDTMGQELWVKQLKWDGLQYFNKMKWTALEDPQTQSQTGAFYKTYKNFAFYWILKAGHMIPSDQGPMALRMLKMVTQQE
;
A
#
# COMPACT_ATOMS: atom_id res chain seq x y z
N ILE A 1 15.23 36.95 -26.29
CA ILE A 1 13.82 36.60 -25.99
C ILE A 1 13.79 35.16 -25.52
N ARG A 2 13.16 34.86 -24.38
CA ARG A 2 12.80 33.48 -23.99
C ARG A 2 11.27 33.42 -23.92
N VAL A 3 10.68 32.38 -24.50
CA VAL A 3 9.23 32.14 -24.43
C VAL A 3 8.99 31.19 -23.26
N CYS A 4 8.26 31.63 -22.25
CA CYS A 4 7.75 30.75 -21.19
C CYS A 4 6.35 30.31 -21.58
N VAL A 5 6.15 29.00 -21.78
CA VAL A 5 4.81 28.42 -22.00
C VAL A 5 4.24 28.05 -20.64
N TYR A 6 3.12 28.66 -20.27
CA TYR A 6 2.37 28.32 -19.07
C TYR A 6 1.23 27.38 -19.42
N LEU A 7 1.16 26.23 -18.76
CA LEU A 7 -0.04 25.40 -18.71
C LEU A 7 -0.78 25.75 -17.42
N ASN A 8 -2.08 26.03 -17.53
CA ASN A 8 -2.96 26.29 -16.39
C ASN A 8 -4.21 25.41 -16.53
N GLU A 9 -4.73 24.89 -15.42
CA GLU A 9 -5.33 23.55 -15.37
C GLU A 9 -6.70 23.38 -16.07
N TYR A 10 -7.27 24.44 -16.68
CA TYR A 10 -8.64 24.42 -17.20
C TYR A 10 -8.89 25.07 -18.58
N ASN A 11 -7.88 25.56 -19.32
CA ASN A 11 -8.03 25.92 -20.74
C ASN A 11 -6.70 26.18 -21.47
N VAL A 12 -6.63 25.88 -22.77
CA VAL A 12 -5.46 26.17 -23.62
C VAL A 12 -5.56 27.58 -24.19
N THR A 13 -4.97 28.56 -23.48
CA THR A 13 -4.94 29.97 -23.91
C THR A 13 -3.50 30.47 -24.04
N PHE A 14 -3.03 30.69 -25.27
CA PHE A 14 -1.68 31.20 -25.54
C PHE A 14 -1.58 32.71 -25.24
N VAL A 15 -1.17 33.07 -24.01
CA VAL A 15 -0.90 34.46 -23.61
C VAL A 15 0.60 34.74 -23.60
N VAL A 16 1.09 35.51 -24.58
CA VAL A 16 2.49 35.98 -24.62
C VAL A 16 2.63 37.25 -23.79
N LEU A 17 2.91 37.11 -22.49
CA LEU A 17 3.23 38.24 -21.62
C LEU A 17 4.74 38.50 -21.55
N ILE A 18 5.17 39.68 -21.98
CA ILE A 18 6.56 40.14 -21.81
C ILE A 18 6.70 40.79 -20.43
N ILE A 19 7.12 40.01 -19.44
CA ILE A 19 7.38 40.49 -18.08
C ILE A 19 8.88 40.77 -17.91
N THR A 20 9.25 42.05 -17.79
CA THR A 20 10.61 42.46 -17.40
C THR A 20 10.76 42.45 -15.87
N GLY A 21 10.97 41.27 -15.31
CA GLY A 21 11.21 41.07 -13.88
C GLY A 21 11.98 39.77 -13.63
N SER A 22 12.64 39.65 -12.47
CA SER A 22 13.39 38.45 -12.12
C SER A 22 12.48 37.22 -12.09
N CYS A 23 12.76 36.26 -12.97
CA CYS A 23 12.02 35.01 -13.03
C CYS A 23 12.35 34.15 -11.81
N VAL A 24 11.57 34.32 -10.74
CA VAL A 24 11.47 33.32 -9.67
C VAL A 24 11.00 32.03 -10.33
N PRO A 25 11.75 30.91 -10.24
CA PRO A 25 11.31 29.66 -10.83
C PRO A 25 9.98 29.25 -10.19
N VAL A 26 8.95 29.03 -11.01
CA VAL A 26 7.73 28.34 -10.55
C VAL A 26 8.16 26.95 -10.13
N GLN A 27 8.14 26.67 -8.83
CA GLN A 27 8.56 25.36 -8.33
C GLN A 27 7.60 24.31 -8.87
N ALA A 28 8.14 23.24 -9.46
CA ALA A 28 7.35 22.15 -10.01
C ALA A 28 6.53 21.50 -8.88
N LYS A 29 5.20 21.42 -9.06
CA LYS A 29 4.29 20.72 -8.14
C LYS A 29 4.60 19.21 -8.05
N GLU A 30 5.29 18.68 -9.04
CA GLU A 30 5.53 17.25 -9.24
C GLU A 30 6.97 17.00 -9.71
N SER A 31 7.45 15.77 -9.54
CA SER A 31 8.70 15.27 -10.11
C SER A 31 8.61 13.75 -10.25
N TRP A 32 9.18 13.18 -11.30
CA TRP A 32 9.21 11.73 -11.51
C TRP A 32 10.52 11.28 -12.14
N GLY A 33 10.78 9.98 -12.14
CA GLY A 33 11.97 9.41 -12.76
C GLY A 33 12.07 7.90 -12.62
N TYR A 34 13.13 7.36 -13.19
CA TYR A 34 13.55 5.97 -13.03
C TYR A 34 14.83 5.89 -12.18
N VAL A 35 15.06 4.74 -11.54
CA VAL A 35 16.35 4.33 -10.98
C VAL A 35 16.62 2.90 -11.43
N ASP A 36 17.80 2.67 -12.00
CA ASP A 36 18.31 1.33 -12.29
C ASP A 36 18.79 0.72 -10.97
N VAL A 37 18.10 -0.32 -10.48
CA VAL A 37 18.36 -0.90 -9.15
C VAL A 37 19.22 -2.16 -9.24
N ARG A 38 19.07 -2.93 -10.31
CA ARG A 38 19.94 -4.06 -10.69
C ARG A 38 20.07 -4.09 -12.21
N ASP A 39 20.96 -4.94 -12.71
CA ASP A 39 21.03 -5.26 -14.13
C ASP A 39 19.65 -5.73 -14.64
N GLY A 40 19.19 -5.15 -15.76
CA GLY A 40 17.85 -5.38 -16.33
C GLY A 40 16.66 -5.07 -15.42
N ALA A 41 16.80 -4.22 -14.39
CA ALA A 41 15.73 -3.94 -13.41
C ALA A 41 15.61 -2.46 -13.04
N HIS A 42 14.44 -1.86 -13.34
CA HIS A 42 14.25 -0.41 -13.37
C HIS A 42 13.00 -0.02 -12.55
N MET A 43 13.19 0.81 -11.51
CA MET A 43 12.10 1.27 -10.64
C MET A 43 11.65 2.69 -10.98
N PHE A 44 10.35 2.89 -11.17
CA PHE A 44 9.69 4.18 -11.39
C PHE A 44 9.17 4.80 -10.09
N TRP A 45 9.32 6.11 -9.96
CA TRP A 45 8.79 6.89 -8.83
C TRP A 45 8.16 8.22 -9.28
N TRP A 46 7.14 8.66 -8.55
CA TRP A 46 6.42 9.91 -8.78
C TRP A 46 6.18 10.65 -7.44
N LEU A 47 6.85 11.79 -7.30
CA LEU A 47 6.70 12.72 -6.18
C LEU A 47 5.69 13.82 -6.52
N TYR A 48 4.78 14.07 -5.59
CA TYR A 48 3.98 15.30 -5.48
C TYR A 48 4.49 16.11 -4.28
N TYR A 49 4.78 17.39 -4.50
CA TYR A 49 5.10 18.32 -3.40
C TYR A 49 3.81 18.74 -2.67
N ALA A 50 3.86 18.87 -1.35
CA ALA A 50 2.67 19.17 -0.55
C ALA A 50 1.97 20.46 -0.98
N ASN A 51 0.64 20.40 -1.06
CA ASN A 51 -0.25 21.50 -1.44
C ASN A 51 -1.22 21.80 -0.30
N SER A 52 -0.69 22.36 0.79
CA SER A 52 -1.46 22.81 1.95
C SER A 52 -1.84 24.29 1.84
N SER A 53 -3.01 24.65 2.35
CA SER A 53 -3.46 26.04 2.48
C SER A 53 -2.85 26.78 3.69
N SER A 54 -2.12 26.09 4.57
CA SER A 54 -1.65 26.63 5.85
C SER A 54 -0.17 26.40 6.18
N ALA A 55 0.58 25.68 5.34
CA ALA A 55 1.99 25.36 5.56
C ALA A 55 2.75 25.20 4.23
N SER A 56 4.07 25.43 4.21
CA SER A 56 4.89 25.08 3.05
C SER A 56 5.14 23.58 3.00
N TYR A 57 5.44 23.02 1.82
CA TYR A 57 5.88 21.62 1.71
C TYR A 57 7.18 21.33 2.50
N LYS A 58 7.94 22.37 2.85
CA LYS A 58 9.15 22.28 3.68
C LYS A 58 8.84 22.05 5.17
N ASP A 59 7.65 22.46 5.60
CA ASP A 59 7.18 22.39 6.98
C ASP A 59 6.32 21.13 7.23
N LEU A 60 6.11 20.33 6.17
CA LEU A 60 5.28 19.13 6.14
C LEU A 60 6.14 17.88 5.85
N PRO A 61 5.72 16.69 6.31
CA PRO A 61 6.46 15.45 6.12
C PRO A 61 6.57 15.02 4.64
N LEU A 62 7.54 14.15 4.36
CA LEU A 62 7.57 13.31 3.17
C LEU A 62 6.96 11.95 3.53
N VAL A 63 5.99 11.49 2.73
CA VAL A 63 5.38 10.16 2.84
C VAL A 63 5.70 9.38 1.58
N MET A 64 6.36 8.23 1.69
CA MET A 64 6.36 7.23 0.62
C MET A 64 5.11 6.37 0.73
N TRP A 65 4.41 6.12 -0.38
CA TRP A 65 3.29 5.16 -0.44
C TRP A 65 3.70 3.90 -1.19
N LEU A 66 3.44 2.74 -0.58
CA LEU A 66 3.67 1.40 -1.14
C LEU A 66 2.37 0.59 -1.15
N GLN A 67 1.75 0.49 -2.31
CA GLN A 67 0.63 -0.43 -2.55
C GLN A 67 1.15 -1.89 -2.66
N GLY A 68 0.27 -2.86 -2.45
CA GLY A 68 0.59 -4.29 -2.31
C GLY A 68 0.39 -5.13 -3.56
N GLY A 69 -0.49 -6.13 -3.49
CA GLY A 69 -0.58 -7.24 -4.45
C GLY A 69 0.10 -8.52 -3.91
N PRO A 70 1.40 -8.77 -4.16
CA PRO A 70 2.38 -7.92 -4.83
C PRO A 70 2.11 -7.73 -6.33
N GLY A 71 2.48 -6.58 -6.87
CA GLY A 71 2.21 -6.19 -8.27
C GLY A 71 1.28 -4.96 -8.42
N GLY A 72 0.74 -4.43 -7.32
CA GLY A 72 -0.14 -3.26 -7.30
C GLY A 72 0.61 -1.93 -7.43
N SER A 73 0.29 -1.15 -8.45
CA SER A 73 0.97 0.13 -8.73
C SER A 73 0.59 1.24 -7.75
N SER A 74 1.56 1.72 -6.96
CA SER A 74 1.41 2.92 -6.14
C SER A 74 1.18 4.17 -7.00
N CYS A 75 1.90 4.30 -8.13
CA CYS A 75 1.82 5.47 -9.01
C CYS A 75 0.51 5.56 -9.82
N GLY A 76 -0.22 4.44 -9.93
CA GLY A 76 -1.52 4.32 -10.58
C GLY A 76 -2.68 4.16 -9.59
N PHE A 77 -2.77 3.01 -8.92
CA PHE A 77 -3.90 2.67 -8.05
C PHE A 77 -3.90 3.53 -6.77
N GLY A 78 -2.79 3.53 -6.01
CA GLY A 78 -2.63 4.38 -4.82
C GLY A 78 -2.77 5.88 -5.08
N ASN A 79 -2.37 6.31 -6.27
CA ASN A 79 -2.50 7.70 -6.72
C ASN A 79 -3.95 8.05 -7.10
N PHE A 80 -4.55 7.35 -8.07
CA PHE A 80 -5.81 7.78 -8.69
C PHE A 80 -7.08 7.14 -8.08
N GLU A 81 -7.00 6.03 -7.37
CA GLU A 81 -8.16 5.43 -6.68
C GLU A 81 -8.22 5.81 -5.19
N GLU A 82 -7.07 6.02 -4.51
CA GLU A 82 -6.99 6.22 -3.04
C GLU A 82 -6.60 7.65 -2.55
N ILE A 83 -5.31 8.04 -2.61
CA ILE A 83 -4.75 9.17 -1.82
C ILE A 83 -4.17 10.34 -2.62
N GLY A 84 -3.97 10.19 -3.93
CA GLY A 84 -3.40 11.23 -4.80
C GLY A 84 -4.30 12.45 -4.97
N PRO A 85 -3.84 13.49 -5.70
CA PRO A 85 -4.55 14.76 -5.79
C PRO A 85 -5.79 14.70 -6.69
N LEU A 86 -5.90 13.70 -7.56
CA LEU A 86 -7.00 13.50 -8.50
C LEU A 86 -7.63 12.10 -8.33
N ASP A 87 -8.88 11.94 -8.77
CA ASP A 87 -9.48 10.63 -9.04
C ASP A 87 -9.09 10.12 -10.46
N ARG A 88 -9.51 8.89 -10.80
CA ARG A 88 -9.28 8.30 -12.12
C ARG A 88 -10.01 9.00 -13.28
N ASP A 89 -11.01 9.82 -12.98
CA ASP A 89 -11.70 10.67 -13.96
C ASP A 89 -11.04 12.06 -14.04
N LEU A 90 -9.86 12.23 -13.42
CA LEU A 90 -9.06 13.45 -13.30
C LEU A 90 -9.73 14.61 -12.54
N LYS A 91 -10.66 14.32 -11.63
CA LYS A 91 -11.32 15.30 -10.75
C LYS A 91 -10.52 15.49 -9.44
N PRO A 92 -10.44 16.70 -8.85
CA PRO A 92 -9.75 16.91 -7.59
C PRO A 92 -10.31 16.10 -6.41
N ARG A 93 -9.41 15.49 -5.62
CA ARG A 93 -9.76 14.67 -4.43
C ARG A 93 -9.64 15.48 -3.14
N GLU A 94 -10.76 15.75 -2.47
CA GLU A 94 -10.77 16.52 -1.22
C GLU A 94 -9.98 15.85 -0.09
N THR A 95 -9.97 14.51 -0.04
CA THR A 95 -9.27 13.68 0.96
C THR A 95 -7.78 13.47 0.65
N SER A 96 -7.24 14.09 -0.41
CA SER A 96 -5.87 13.84 -0.85
C SER A 96 -4.82 14.08 0.23
N TRP A 97 -3.90 13.13 0.38
CA TRP A 97 -2.80 13.18 1.34
C TRP A 97 -1.76 14.26 0.98
N VAL A 98 -1.73 14.71 -0.28
CA VAL A 98 -0.92 15.85 -0.74
C VAL A 98 -1.29 17.16 0.00
N ARG A 99 -2.47 17.22 0.66
CA ARG A 99 -2.87 18.35 1.52
C ARG A 99 -2.14 18.39 2.87
N ALA A 100 -1.47 17.31 3.28
CA ALA A 100 -0.82 17.15 4.58
C ALA A 100 0.62 16.60 4.50
N ALA A 101 1.07 16.12 3.35
CA ALA A 101 2.43 15.63 3.12
C ALA A 101 2.88 15.91 1.69
N SER A 102 4.19 15.90 1.44
CA SER A 102 4.69 15.59 0.10
C SER A 102 4.62 14.08 -0.07
N VAL A 103 4.08 13.59 -1.19
CA VAL A 103 3.79 12.15 -1.38
C VAL A 103 4.64 11.59 -2.51
N LEU A 104 5.48 10.60 -2.17
CA LEU A 104 6.32 9.83 -3.08
C LEU A 104 5.65 8.48 -3.35
N PHE A 105 4.98 8.35 -4.48
CA PHE A 105 4.56 7.04 -4.97
C PHE A 105 5.77 6.32 -5.58
N VAL A 106 5.97 5.05 -5.22
CA VAL A 106 6.97 4.19 -5.87
C VAL A 106 6.29 2.92 -6.35
N ASP A 107 6.41 2.64 -7.64
CA ASP A 107 5.93 1.38 -8.21
C ASP A 107 6.89 0.27 -7.80
N ASN A 108 6.42 -0.62 -6.92
CA ASN A 108 7.28 -1.55 -6.19
C ASN A 108 6.60 -2.93 -6.08
N PRO A 109 7.32 -4.05 -6.27
CA PRO A 109 8.71 -4.16 -6.71
C PRO A 109 8.90 -3.83 -8.21
N VAL A 110 10.07 -4.14 -8.78
CA VAL A 110 10.26 -4.11 -10.25
C VAL A 110 9.28 -5.05 -10.95
N GLY A 111 8.73 -4.61 -12.10
CA GLY A 111 7.61 -5.25 -12.80
C GLY A 111 6.22 -4.74 -12.40
N THR A 112 6.09 -4.01 -11.28
CA THR A 112 4.85 -3.33 -10.87
C THR A 112 4.63 -2.04 -11.67
N GLY A 113 3.41 -1.79 -12.15
CA GLY A 113 3.03 -0.47 -12.70
C GLY A 113 3.93 -0.03 -13.88
N TYR A 114 4.67 1.06 -13.70
CA TYR A 114 5.69 1.54 -14.64
C TYR A 114 7.13 1.08 -14.35
N SER A 115 7.38 0.48 -13.18
CA SER A 115 8.62 -0.24 -12.92
C SER A 115 8.63 -1.52 -13.74
N TYR A 116 9.78 -1.88 -14.31
CA TYR A 116 9.87 -3.01 -15.23
C TYR A 116 11.20 -3.74 -15.09
N THR A 117 11.24 -4.96 -15.60
CA THR A 117 12.48 -5.69 -15.89
C THR A 117 12.58 -5.99 -17.38
N ASP A 118 13.81 -6.04 -17.91
CA ASP A 118 14.06 -6.44 -19.30
C ASP A 118 13.76 -7.93 -19.52
N THR A 119 13.90 -8.74 -18.47
CA THR A 119 13.63 -10.19 -18.45
C THR A 119 12.97 -10.63 -17.14
N GLU A 120 12.24 -11.75 -17.14
CA GLU A 120 11.49 -12.22 -15.96
C GLU A 120 12.39 -12.77 -14.84
N ASP A 121 13.60 -13.24 -15.14
CA ASP A 121 14.53 -13.76 -14.13
C ASP A 121 15.10 -12.69 -13.19
N ALA A 122 15.05 -11.42 -13.64
CA ALA A 122 15.39 -10.22 -12.86
C ALA A 122 14.26 -9.73 -11.93
N LEU A 123 13.07 -10.36 -11.93
CA LEU A 123 12.01 -10.08 -10.96
C LEU A 123 12.43 -10.46 -9.52
N THR A 124 11.85 -9.78 -8.53
CA THR A 124 12.10 -10.06 -7.10
C THR A 124 11.35 -11.31 -6.63
N LYS A 125 12.00 -12.13 -5.81
CA LYS A 125 11.49 -13.46 -5.37
C LYS A 125 11.09 -13.51 -3.89
N ASP A 126 11.53 -12.52 -3.12
CA ASP A 126 11.20 -12.32 -1.71
C ASP A 126 11.32 -10.84 -1.32
N VAL A 127 10.82 -10.47 -0.14
CA VAL A 127 10.92 -9.08 0.37
C VAL A 127 12.34 -8.61 0.70
N ALA A 128 13.34 -9.50 0.78
CA ALA A 128 14.74 -9.09 0.99
C ALA A 128 15.34 -8.52 -0.31
N MET A 129 15.03 -9.13 -1.47
CA MET A 129 15.34 -8.53 -2.77
C MET A 129 14.64 -7.17 -2.95
N VAL A 130 13.36 -7.06 -2.57
CA VAL A 130 12.60 -5.80 -2.63
C VAL A 130 13.23 -4.71 -1.78
N ALA A 131 13.63 -5.03 -0.54
CA ALA A 131 14.31 -4.08 0.34
C ALA A 131 15.67 -3.63 -0.23
N SER A 132 16.45 -4.55 -0.80
CA SER A 132 17.73 -4.25 -1.46
C SER A 132 17.57 -3.27 -2.63
N ASP A 133 16.61 -3.53 -3.52
CA ASP A 133 16.31 -2.66 -4.67
C ASP A 133 15.86 -1.27 -4.21
N MET A 134 14.98 -1.22 -3.21
CA MET A 134 14.50 0.04 -2.63
C MET A 134 15.61 0.86 -1.95
N MET A 135 16.63 0.24 -1.35
CA MET A 135 17.76 1.00 -0.80
C MET A 135 18.53 1.75 -1.89
N ILE A 136 18.62 1.21 -3.10
CA ILE A 136 19.27 1.85 -4.24
C ILE A 136 18.39 3.00 -4.77
N LEU A 137 17.07 2.80 -4.87
CA LEU A 137 16.12 3.87 -5.22
C LEU A 137 16.15 5.01 -4.20
N LEU A 138 16.04 4.73 -2.89
CA LEU A 138 16.02 5.76 -1.85
C LEU A 138 17.35 6.51 -1.77
N LYS A 139 18.49 5.82 -1.94
CA LYS A 139 19.81 6.47 -2.02
C LYS A 139 19.90 7.44 -3.20
N SER A 140 19.40 7.03 -4.38
CA SER A 140 19.33 7.88 -5.56
C SER A 140 18.38 9.07 -5.35
N PHE A 141 17.16 8.81 -4.87
CA PHE A 141 16.13 9.81 -4.58
C PHE A 141 16.64 10.88 -3.62
N PHE A 142 17.14 10.52 -2.42
CA PHE A 142 17.65 11.50 -1.46
C PHE A 142 18.93 12.21 -1.91
N SER A 143 19.68 11.66 -2.88
CA SER A 143 20.81 12.35 -3.51
C SER A 143 20.36 13.40 -4.53
N LEU A 144 19.29 13.11 -5.29
CA LEU A 144 18.67 14.02 -6.26
C LEU A 144 17.82 15.11 -5.59
N LYS A 145 17.07 14.73 -4.55
CA LYS A 145 16.09 15.54 -3.82
C LYS A 145 16.60 15.94 -2.45
N THR A 146 17.70 16.68 -2.47
CA THR A 146 18.42 17.09 -1.25
C THR A 146 17.56 17.90 -0.28
N GLU A 147 16.49 18.54 -0.76
CA GLU A 147 15.53 19.30 0.05
C GLU A 147 14.75 18.44 1.07
N PHE A 148 14.60 17.13 0.83
CA PHE A 148 13.92 16.22 1.75
C PHE A 148 14.85 15.48 2.73
N GLN A 149 16.17 15.67 2.66
CA GLN A 149 17.11 14.94 3.55
C GLN A 149 16.91 15.26 5.05
N SER A 150 16.35 16.44 5.37
CA SER A 150 16.00 16.86 6.73
C SER A 150 14.51 16.73 7.06
N THR A 151 13.64 16.58 6.05
CA THR A 151 12.20 16.47 6.23
C THR A 151 11.84 15.14 6.88
N PRO A 152 10.98 15.11 7.93
CA PRO A 152 10.50 13.86 8.52
C PRO A 152 9.91 12.94 7.45
N PHE A 153 10.53 11.77 7.29
CA PHE A 153 10.22 10.80 6.25
C PHE A 153 9.50 9.60 6.83
N TYR A 154 8.30 9.32 6.33
CA TYR A 154 7.48 8.18 6.73
C TYR A 154 7.24 7.26 5.54
N ILE A 155 7.10 5.97 5.81
CA ILE A 155 6.68 4.97 4.81
C ILE A 155 5.26 4.51 5.20
N PHE A 156 4.27 4.83 4.38
CA PHE A 156 2.91 4.32 4.49
C PHE A 156 2.67 3.25 3.44
N SER A 157 1.77 2.31 3.73
CA SER A 157 1.60 1.12 2.92
C SER A 157 0.26 0.43 3.16
N GLU A 158 -0.16 -0.38 2.19
CA GLU A 158 -1.40 -1.15 2.24
C GLU A 158 -1.13 -2.61 1.84
N SER A 159 -1.90 -3.58 2.36
CA SER A 159 -1.90 -4.95 1.86
C SER A 159 -0.52 -5.65 1.96
N TYR A 160 -0.09 -6.35 0.90
CA TYR A 160 1.29 -6.85 0.77
C TYR A 160 2.36 -5.76 0.86
N GLY A 161 1.98 -4.50 0.56
CA GLY A 161 2.82 -3.32 0.70
C GLY A 161 3.35 -3.17 2.12
N GLY A 162 2.58 -3.55 3.14
CA GLY A 162 3.03 -3.58 4.53
C GLY A 162 4.19 -4.55 4.80
N LYS A 163 4.18 -5.73 4.17
CA LYS A 163 5.30 -6.69 4.27
C LYS A 163 6.58 -6.10 3.68
N MET A 164 6.44 -5.44 2.52
CA MET A 164 7.55 -4.75 1.85
C MET A 164 8.02 -3.55 2.67
N ALA A 165 7.11 -2.72 3.18
CA ALA A 165 7.38 -1.53 3.98
C ALA A 165 8.12 -1.85 5.28
N ALA A 166 7.76 -2.94 5.97
CA ALA A 166 8.47 -3.40 7.16
C ALA A 166 9.94 -3.75 6.83
N ALA A 167 10.19 -4.56 5.81
CA ALA A 167 11.54 -4.95 5.38
C ALA A 167 12.37 -3.75 4.90
N ILE A 168 11.79 -2.89 4.07
CA ILE A 168 12.39 -1.63 3.59
C ILE A 168 12.76 -0.72 4.76
N SER A 169 11.88 -0.57 5.76
CA SER A 169 12.12 0.28 6.93
C SER A 169 13.26 -0.22 7.80
N LEU A 170 13.42 -1.54 7.93
CA LEU A 170 14.49 -2.14 8.72
C LEU A 170 15.85 -1.91 8.05
N GLU A 171 15.95 -2.11 6.74
CA GLU A 171 17.18 -1.81 5.99
C GLU A 171 17.46 -0.30 5.89
N LEU A 172 16.42 0.55 5.78
CA LEU A 172 16.58 2.00 5.81
C LEU A 172 17.12 2.48 7.17
N THR A 173 16.62 1.93 8.27
CA THR A 173 17.11 2.24 9.62
C THR A 173 18.61 1.92 9.74
N LYS A 174 19.04 0.74 9.25
CA LYS A 174 20.46 0.35 9.20
C LYS A 174 21.27 1.29 8.29
N ALA A 175 20.75 1.64 7.12
CA ALA A 175 21.42 2.51 6.15
C ALA A 175 21.61 3.96 6.66
N VAL A 176 20.61 4.49 7.38
CA VAL A 176 20.68 5.81 8.03
C VAL A 176 21.67 5.78 9.21
N GLN A 177 21.63 4.75 10.05
CA GLN A 177 22.61 4.57 11.14
C GLN A 177 24.05 4.42 10.63
N ALA A 178 24.24 3.76 9.48
CA ALA A 178 25.54 3.66 8.80
C ALA A 178 25.93 4.91 7.98
N GLY A 179 25.05 5.92 7.89
CA GLY A 179 25.27 7.13 7.09
C GLY A 179 25.33 6.90 5.56
N SER A 180 24.91 5.73 5.06
CA SER A 180 24.97 5.36 3.65
C SER A 180 23.78 5.88 2.83
N ILE A 181 22.67 6.18 3.52
CA ILE A 181 21.53 6.99 3.05
C ILE A 181 21.31 8.11 4.05
N LYS A 182 21.14 9.35 3.58
CA LYS A 182 20.91 10.53 4.43
C LYS A 182 19.46 11.01 4.30
N CYS A 183 18.62 10.59 5.23
CA CYS A 183 17.26 11.11 5.40
C CYS A 183 16.87 11.12 6.89
N ASN A 184 15.83 11.90 7.22
CA ASN A 184 15.25 11.96 8.57
C ASN A 184 14.12 10.94 8.70
N PHE A 185 14.45 9.64 8.67
CA PHE A 185 13.45 8.56 8.75
C PHE A 185 12.76 8.55 10.13
N ALA A 186 11.45 8.77 10.13
CA ALA A 186 10.65 9.05 11.31
C ALA A 186 9.69 7.91 11.72
N GLY A 187 9.29 7.04 10.78
CA GLY A 187 8.45 5.89 11.09
C GLY A 187 7.85 5.16 9.88
N VAL A 188 7.18 4.05 10.15
CA VAL A 188 6.44 3.23 9.19
C VAL A 188 5.00 3.03 9.64
N ALA A 189 4.07 3.04 8.69
CA ALA A 189 2.66 2.83 8.91
C ALA A 189 2.14 1.71 7.99
N LEU A 190 1.57 0.69 8.63
CA LEU A 190 1.20 -0.59 8.06
C LEU A 190 -0.33 -0.67 7.98
N GLY A 191 -0.90 -0.30 6.84
CA GLY A 191 -2.33 -0.41 6.53
C GLY A 191 -2.69 -1.81 6.08
N ASP A 192 -3.72 -2.41 6.67
CA ASP A 192 -4.32 -3.71 6.30
C ASP A 192 -3.29 -4.73 5.81
N SER A 193 -2.26 -4.92 6.63
CA SER A 193 -0.95 -5.38 6.16
C SER A 193 -0.72 -6.88 6.30
N TRP A 194 -0.18 -7.50 5.26
CA TRP A 194 0.08 -8.95 5.18
C TRP A 194 1.33 -9.40 5.98
N ILE A 195 1.38 -9.02 7.26
CA ILE A 195 2.50 -9.24 8.19
C ILE A 195 2.50 -10.67 8.76
N SER A 196 1.33 -11.17 9.17
CA SER A 196 1.14 -12.57 9.54
C SER A 196 -0.01 -13.20 8.75
N PRO A 197 0.27 -13.68 7.51
CA PRO A 197 -0.76 -14.21 6.62
C PRO A 197 -1.62 -15.31 7.25
N ILE A 198 -1.02 -16.15 8.09
CA ILE A 198 -1.69 -17.31 8.67
C ILE A 198 -2.60 -16.98 9.85
N ASP A 199 -2.34 -15.91 10.59
CA ASP A 199 -3.25 -15.50 11.68
C ASP A 199 -4.60 -15.06 11.10
N SER A 200 -4.59 -14.23 10.04
CA SER A 200 -5.83 -13.83 9.33
C SER A 200 -6.56 -14.99 8.66
N VAL A 201 -5.86 -15.86 7.92
CA VAL A 201 -6.48 -17.05 7.30
C VAL A 201 -7.14 -17.97 8.33
N MET A 202 -6.61 -18.03 9.57
CA MET A 202 -7.21 -18.78 10.66
C MET A 202 -8.40 -18.07 11.35
N THR A 203 -8.56 -16.76 11.19
CA THR A 203 -9.67 -15.98 11.78
C THR A 203 -10.77 -15.59 10.80
N TRP A 204 -10.57 -15.71 9.48
CA TRP A 204 -11.60 -15.52 8.45
C TRP A 204 -12.94 -16.20 8.79
N GLY A 205 -12.92 -17.48 9.15
CA GLY A 205 -14.12 -18.23 9.54
C GLY A 205 -14.82 -17.62 10.77
N PRO A 206 -14.13 -17.52 11.94
CA PRO A 206 -14.65 -16.84 13.13
C PRO A 206 -15.20 -15.42 12.88
N TYR A 207 -14.50 -14.62 12.07
CA TYR A 207 -14.91 -13.25 11.75
C TYR A 207 -16.21 -13.24 10.93
N LEU A 208 -16.27 -14.00 9.82
CA LEU A 208 -17.46 -14.11 8.98
C LEU A 208 -18.68 -14.67 9.74
N TYR A 209 -18.47 -15.67 10.59
CA TYR A 209 -19.51 -16.22 11.48
C TYR A 209 -20.01 -15.16 12.46
N SER A 210 -19.12 -14.38 13.09
CA SER A 210 -19.49 -13.29 13.99
C SER A 210 -20.28 -12.15 13.31
N THR A 211 -20.16 -12.03 11.98
CA THR A 211 -20.88 -11.08 11.14
C THR A 211 -22.07 -11.70 10.39
N SER A 212 -22.50 -12.92 10.75
CA SER A 212 -23.65 -13.64 10.16
C SER A 212 -23.51 -13.99 8.67
N LEU A 213 -22.28 -14.12 8.16
CA LEU A 213 -21.98 -14.51 6.78
C LEU A 213 -21.68 -16.02 6.62
N LEU A 214 -21.54 -16.76 7.73
CA LEU A 214 -21.43 -18.22 7.76
C LEU A 214 -22.42 -18.79 8.78
N ASP A 215 -22.88 -20.01 8.53
CA ASP A 215 -23.51 -20.86 9.55
C ASP A 215 -22.47 -21.81 10.19
N ASP A 216 -22.92 -22.74 11.04
CA ASP A 216 -22.04 -23.71 11.70
C ASP A 216 -21.30 -24.61 10.68
N ASN A 217 -21.94 -24.96 9.55
CA ASN A 217 -21.34 -25.81 8.51
C ASN A 217 -20.23 -25.06 7.78
N GLY A 218 -20.51 -23.83 7.32
CA GLY A 218 -19.55 -22.98 6.62
C GLY A 218 -18.37 -22.58 7.52
N LEU A 219 -18.61 -22.37 8.82
CA LEU A 219 -17.54 -22.17 9.79
C LEU A 219 -16.60 -23.38 9.87
N ASP A 220 -17.14 -24.61 9.94
CA ASP A 220 -16.34 -25.83 9.99
C ASP A 220 -15.58 -26.09 8.68
N GLU A 221 -16.18 -25.83 7.51
CA GLU A 221 -15.52 -25.96 6.21
C GLU A 221 -14.37 -24.97 6.03
N VAL A 222 -14.60 -23.67 6.28
CA VAL A 222 -13.56 -22.63 6.21
C VAL A 222 -12.44 -22.93 7.22
N THR A 223 -12.80 -23.32 8.44
CA THR A 223 -11.83 -23.71 9.49
C THR A 223 -10.99 -24.92 9.07
N LYS A 224 -11.57 -25.89 8.38
CA LYS A 224 -10.86 -27.08 7.84
C LYS A 224 -9.90 -26.71 6.72
N ALA A 225 -10.29 -25.80 5.83
CA ALA A 225 -9.42 -25.30 4.76
C ALA A 225 -8.24 -24.48 5.33
N ALA A 226 -8.50 -23.53 6.23
CA ALA A 226 -7.48 -22.73 6.91
C ALA A 226 -6.44 -23.60 7.66
N LYS A 227 -6.88 -24.68 8.33
CA LYS A 227 -5.99 -25.64 8.99
C LYS A 227 -5.03 -26.35 8.02
N ALA A 228 -5.38 -26.53 6.75
CA ALA A 228 -4.46 -27.08 5.75
C ALA A 228 -3.37 -26.07 5.36
N VAL A 229 -3.72 -24.78 5.25
CA VAL A 229 -2.76 -23.69 5.04
C VAL A 229 -1.79 -23.59 6.23
N LEU A 230 -2.31 -23.65 7.46
CA LEU A 230 -1.52 -23.64 8.70
C LEU A 230 -0.47 -24.75 8.73
N GLU A 231 -0.82 -25.96 8.31
CA GLU A 231 0.10 -27.08 8.30
C GLU A 231 1.17 -26.95 7.19
N ALA A 232 0.83 -26.40 6.02
CA ALA A 232 1.82 -26.08 5.00
C ALA A 232 2.81 -24.99 5.46
N VAL A 233 2.32 -23.94 6.15
CA VAL A 233 3.18 -22.90 6.77
C VAL A 233 4.11 -23.50 7.83
N ARG A 234 3.59 -24.35 8.73
CA ARG A 234 4.40 -25.05 9.75
C ARG A 234 5.49 -25.95 9.17
N GLN A 235 5.23 -26.56 8.01
CA GLN A 235 6.22 -27.37 7.30
C GLN A 235 7.16 -26.54 6.40
N GLY A 236 7.09 -25.20 6.43
CA GLY A 236 7.90 -24.30 5.59
C GLY A 236 7.55 -24.35 4.10
N GLN A 237 6.43 -24.98 3.73
CA GLN A 237 6.00 -25.21 2.34
C GLN A 237 5.25 -23.99 1.80
N TYR A 238 5.86 -22.81 1.84
CA TYR A 238 5.18 -21.53 1.63
C TYR A 238 4.48 -21.38 0.27
N GLN A 239 5.07 -21.87 -0.84
CA GLN A 239 4.39 -21.90 -2.14
C GLN A 239 3.08 -22.70 -2.09
N LYS A 240 3.12 -23.90 -1.49
CA LYS A 240 1.95 -24.77 -1.29
C LYS A 240 0.94 -24.14 -0.33
N ALA A 241 1.39 -23.35 0.65
CA ALA A 241 0.50 -22.56 1.49
C ALA A 241 -0.25 -21.50 0.65
N THR A 242 0.40 -20.83 -0.29
CA THR A 242 -0.23 -19.91 -1.26
C THR A 242 -1.22 -20.65 -2.18
N ASP A 243 -0.90 -21.87 -2.61
CA ASP A 243 -1.81 -22.70 -3.41
C ASP A 243 -3.07 -23.10 -2.60
N LEU A 244 -2.89 -23.56 -1.36
CA LEU A 244 -3.97 -23.93 -0.42
C LEU A 244 -4.78 -22.71 0.06
N TRP A 245 -4.17 -21.53 0.10
CA TRP A 245 -4.84 -20.27 0.38
C TRP A 245 -5.89 -19.96 -0.70
N SER A 246 -5.55 -20.13 -1.98
CA SER A 246 -6.50 -20.02 -3.09
C SER A 246 -7.70 -20.98 -2.97
N ILE A 247 -7.47 -22.20 -2.47
CA ILE A 247 -8.56 -23.15 -2.18
C ILE A 247 -9.44 -22.64 -1.03
N THR A 248 -8.82 -22.09 0.02
CA THR A 248 -9.52 -21.56 1.20
C THR A 248 -10.43 -20.39 0.84
N GLU A 249 -9.99 -19.49 -0.04
CA GLU A 249 -10.84 -18.42 -0.57
C GLU A 249 -12.07 -18.95 -1.32
N ASN A 250 -11.89 -19.99 -2.14
CA ASN A 250 -13.01 -20.58 -2.89
C ASN A 250 -14.05 -21.22 -1.93
N VAL A 251 -13.61 -21.81 -0.81
CA VAL A 251 -14.50 -22.36 0.24
C VAL A 251 -15.25 -21.23 0.97
N VAL A 252 -14.59 -20.10 1.23
CA VAL A 252 -15.23 -18.89 1.76
C VAL A 252 -16.28 -18.34 0.79
N GLU A 253 -15.94 -18.13 -0.48
CA GLU A 253 -16.88 -17.61 -1.49
C GLU A 253 -18.12 -18.51 -1.64
N GLN A 254 -17.92 -19.84 -1.64
CA GLN A 254 -19.02 -20.81 -1.75
C GLN A 254 -19.99 -20.77 -0.55
N ASN A 255 -19.47 -20.58 0.67
CA ASN A 255 -20.29 -20.55 1.88
C ASN A 255 -20.90 -19.16 2.20
N THR A 256 -20.44 -18.08 1.55
CA THR A 256 -20.84 -16.68 1.84
C THR A 256 -21.65 -15.99 0.72
N ASN A 257 -22.02 -16.73 -0.34
CA ASN A 257 -22.58 -16.17 -1.57
C ASN A 257 -21.63 -15.19 -2.31
N GLY A 258 -20.31 -15.44 -2.23
CA GLY A 258 -19.30 -14.73 -3.01
C GLY A 258 -18.75 -13.44 -2.40
N VAL A 259 -18.57 -13.42 -1.07
CA VAL A 259 -18.14 -12.22 -0.32
C VAL A 259 -16.90 -11.57 -0.93
N ASN A 260 -16.93 -10.24 -1.02
CA ASN A 260 -15.76 -9.47 -1.43
C ASN A 260 -14.71 -9.51 -0.32
N PHE A 261 -13.56 -10.11 -0.61
CA PHE A 261 -12.42 -10.21 0.30
C PHE A 261 -11.90 -8.85 0.78
N TYR A 262 -12.20 -7.75 0.09
CA TYR A 262 -11.76 -6.40 0.46
C TYR A 262 -12.79 -5.59 1.26
N ASN A 263 -14.06 -6.00 1.33
CA ASN A 263 -15.09 -5.37 2.17
C ASN A 263 -16.32 -6.30 2.33
N ILE A 264 -16.51 -6.87 3.54
CA ILE A 264 -17.55 -7.89 3.81
C ILE A 264 -19.01 -7.44 3.57
N LEU A 265 -19.28 -6.13 3.46
CA LEU A 265 -20.62 -5.62 3.15
C LEU A 265 -20.94 -5.64 1.64
N THR A 266 -20.03 -6.18 0.83
CA THR A 266 -20.14 -6.24 -0.64
C THR A 266 -19.86 -7.65 -1.15
N GLN A 267 -20.40 -7.97 -2.33
CA GLN A 267 -20.10 -9.21 -3.05
C GLN A 267 -19.08 -8.93 -4.16
N ASN A 268 -18.28 -9.93 -4.55
CA ASN A 268 -17.44 -9.83 -5.75
C ASN A 268 -18.30 -9.52 -6.98
N SER A 269 -17.85 -8.58 -7.82
CA SER A 269 -18.70 -8.09 -8.91
C SER A 269 -18.91 -9.14 -10.01
N ASP A 270 -20.05 -9.05 -10.68
CA ASP A 270 -20.47 -9.92 -11.80
C ASP A 270 -19.39 -10.13 -12.87
N GLU A 271 -18.50 -9.14 -13.08
CA GLU A 271 -17.39 -9.19 -14.03
C GLU A 271 -16.30 -10.19 -13.61
N MET A 272 -16.09 -10.39 -12.30
CA MET A 272 -15.20 -11.42 -11.76
C MET A 272 -15.82 -12.82 -11.93
N VAL A 273 -17.14 -12.92 -11.77
CA VAL A 273 -17.90 -14.18 -11.83
C VAL A 273 -18.13 -14.69 -13.27
N LYS A 274 -18.32 -13.79 -14.25
CA LYS A 274 -18.66 -14.14 -15.65
C LYS A 274 -17.54 -14.77 -16.48
N THR A 275 -16.37 -15.02 -15.88
CA THR A 275 -15.24 -15.73 -16.52
C THR A 275 -15.07 -17.17 -16.02
N SER A 276 -16.16 -17.76 -15.49
CA SER A 276 -16.22 -19.08 -14.83
C SER A 276 -16.25 -20.30 -15.76
N SER A 277 -16.08 -20.12 -17.08
CA SER A 277 -16.06 -21.22 -18.06
C SER A 277 -14.78 -22.06 -18.05
N ASP A 278 -13.64 -21.48 -17.67
CA ASP A 278 -12.32 -22.07 -17.91
C ASP A 278 -11.82 -22.87 -16.71
N GLN A 279 -12.36 -24.09 -16.54
CA GLN A 279 -12.00 -25.06 -15.49
C GLN A 279 -10.56 -25.63 -15.58
N THR A 280 -9.71 -25.07 -16.43
CA THR A 280 -8.34 -25.54 -16.73
C THR A 280 -7.23 -24.72 -16.07
N ASN A 281 -7.59 -23.70 -15.29
CA ASN A 281 -6.65 -22.74 -14.70
C ASN A 281 -6.21 -23.14 -13.27
N GLY A 282 -4.90 -23.25 -13.05
CA GLY A 282 -4.32 -23.59 -11.73
C GLY A 282 -4.37 -22.45 -10.70
N PHE A 283 -4.00 -22.75 -9.45
CA PHE A 283 -4.19 -21.87 -8.28
C PHE A 283 -3.74 -20.42 -8.49
N LEU A 284 -2.52 -20.19 -9.00
CA LEU A 284 -1.99 -18.86 -9.28
C LEU A 284 -2.86 -18.07 -10.28
N SER A 285 -3.44 -18.70 -11.30
CA SER A 285 -4.34 -18.04 -12.26
C SER A 285 -5.66 -17.58 -11.62
N SER A 286 -6.10 -18.21 -10.54
CA SER A 286 -7.25 -17.74 -9.74
C SER A 286 -6.85 -16.55 -8.86
N LEU A 287 -5.72 -16.62 -8.16
CA LEU A 287 -5.22 -15.53 -7.31
C LEU A 287 -4.95 -14.25 -8.10
N LYS A 288 -4.26 -14.35 -9.25
CA LYS A 288 -4.03 -13.20 -10.15
C LYS A 288 -5.33 -12.55 -10.61
N ARG A 289 -6.36 -13.36 -10.88
CA ARG A 289 -7.71 -12.88 -11.25
C ARG A 289 -8.41 -12.17 -10.10
N ARG A 290 -8.29 -12.68 -8.87
CA ARG A 290 -8.95 -12.14 -7.67
C ARG A 290 -8.25 -10.88 -7.12
N HIS A 291 -6.92 -10.80 -7.17
CA HIS A 291 -6.16 -9.73 -6.50
C HIS A 291 -5.37 -8.79 -7.41
N ILE A 292 -4.90 -9.23 -8.58
CA ILE A 292 -3.98 -8.44 -9.42
C ILE A 292 -4.71 -7.73 -10.57
N ARG A 293 -5.66 -8.41 -11.22
CA ARG A 293 -6.48 -7.79 -12.28
C ARG A 293 -7.34 -6.61 -11.79
N PRO A 294 -7.97 -6.64 -10.59
CA PRO A 294 -8.76 -5.50 -10.11
C PRO A 294 -7.94 -4.22 -9.90
N LEU A 295 -6.65 -4.33 -9.57
CA LEU A 295 -5.72 -3.20 -9.42
C LEU A 295 -5.35 -2.55 -10.77
N HIS A 296 -5.67 -3.21 -11.89
CA HIS A 296 -5.35 -2.79 -13.26
C HIS A 296 -6.61 -2.76 -14.15
N ARG A 297 -7.78 -2.45 -13.56
CA ARG A 297 -9.07 -2.30 -14.27
C ARG A 297 -8.95 -1.39 -15.49
N GLN A 298 -9.77 -1.67 -16.52
CA GLN A 298 -9.67 -1.05 -17.85
C GLN A 298 -9.56 0.48 -17.81
N SER A 299 -10.44 1.17 -17.09
CA SER A 299 -10.43 2.64 -17.00
C SER A 299 -9.13 3.21 -16.43
N LEU A 300 -8.57 2.59 -15.39
CA LEU A 300 -7.29 2.99 -14.81
C LEU A 300 -6.12 2.64 -15.76
N SER A 301 -6.18 1.49 -16.46
CA SER A 301 -5.17 1.12 -17.45
C SER A 301 -5.17 2.05 -18.68
N GLU A 302 -6.35 2.48 -19.13
CA GLU A 302 -6.53 3.48 -20.20
C GLU A 302 -6.04 4.87 -19.78
N LEU A 303 -6.37 5.31 -18.56
CA LEU A 303 -5.85 6.55 -17.97
C LEU A 303 -4.31 6.53 -17.91
N MET A 304 -3.75 5.45 -17.37
CA MET A 304 -2.32 5.32 -17.17
C MET A 304 -1.59 5.26 -18.51
N ASN A 305 -1.89 4.27 -19.36
CA ASN A 305 -1.20 4.07 -20.64
C ASN A 305 -1.47 5.18 -21.68
N GLY A 306 -2.55 5.94 -21.54
CA GLY A 306 -2.89 7.09 -22.38
C GLY A 306 -2.44 8.44 -21.78
N PRO A 307 -3.36 9.27 -21.23
CA PRO A 307 -3.06 10.64 -20.79
C PRO A 307 -1.88 10.76 -19.81
N ILE A 308 -1.77 9.86 -18.82
CA ILE A 308 -0.69 9.94 -17.82
C ILE A 308 0.65 9.59 -18.44
N ARG A 309 0.73 8.54 -19.26
CA ARG A 309 1.93 8.21 -20.05
C ARG A 309 2.40 9.40 -20.88
N GLN A 310 1.46 10.09 -21.55
CA GLN A 310 1.75 11.28 -22.35
C GLN A 310 2.27 12.45 -21.50
N LYS A 311 1.70 12.69 -20.31
CA LYS A 311 2.18 13.69 -19.36
C LYS A 311 3.60 13.39 -18.85
N LEU A 312 3.86 12.14 -18.47
CA LEU A 312 5.13 11.71 -17.89
C LEU A 312 6.27 11.72 -18.91
N GLY A 313 6.00 11.36 -20.16
CA GLY A 313 6.92 11.48 -21.31
C GLY A 313 8.16 10.57 -21.31
N VAL A 314 8.53 9.99 -20.15
CA VAL A 314 9.76 9.18 -19.96
C VAL A 314 9.54 7.67 -20.05
N ILE A 315 8.30 7.19 -20.14
CA ILE A 315 7.98 5.74 -20.10
C ILE A 315 8.47 5.03 -21.38
N PRO A 316 9.39 4.04 -21.30
CA PRO A 316 9.96 3.35 -22.46
C PRO A 316 8.89 2.67 -23.33
N LYS A 317 9.08 2.68 -24.66
CA LYS A 317 8.05 2.24 -25.64
C LYS A 317 7.62 0.78 -25.51
N ASN A 318 8.47 -0.07 -24.93
CA ASN A 318 8.23 -1.49 -24.64
C ASN A 318 7.50 -1.72 -23.30
N VAL A 319 7.43 -0.72 -22.42
CA VAL A 319 6.76 -0.82 -21.11
C VAL A 319 5.30 -0.44 -21.26
N THR A 320 4.41 -1.30 -20.76
CA THR A 320 2.96 -1.05 -20.59
C THR A 320 2.65 -1.05 -19.10
N TRP A 321 1.91 -0.06 -18.62
CA TRP A 321 1.56 0.03 -17.21
C TRP A 321 0.78 -1.21 -16.76
N GLY A 322 1.27 -1.89 -15.72
CA GLY A 322 0.72 -3.15 -15.21
C GLY A 322 1.09 -4.41 -16.01
N GLY A 323 1.87 -4.27 -17.10
CA GLY A 323 2.14 -5.36 -18.05
C GLY A 323 2.93 -6.56 -17.49
N GLN A 324 3.67 -6.37 -16.39
CA GLN A 324 4.41 -7.43 -15.68
C GLN A 324 3.80 -7.79 -14.30
N ALA A 325 2.69 -7.15 -13.89
CA ALA A 325 2.14 -7.32 -12.54
C ALA A 325 1.69 -8.76 -12.23
N GLU A 326 1.22 -9.51 -13.23
CA GLU A 326 0.91 -10.93 -13.06
C GLU A 326 2.16 -11.79 -12.79
N ALA A 327 3.29 -11.49 -13.46
CA ALA A 327 4.55 -12.20 -13.27
C ALA A 327 5.24 -11.82 -11.95
N VAL A 328 5.09 -10.57 -11.48
CA VAL A 328 5.50 -10.15 -10.13
C VAL A 328 4.85 -11.03 -9.06
N PHE A 329 3.54 -11.25 -9.16
CA PHE A 329 2.82 -12.10 -8.20
C PHE A 329 3.31 -13.54 -8.21
N GLU A 330 3.55 -14.12 -9.39
CA GLU A 330 4.08 -15.49 -9.53
C GLU A 330 5.50 -15.62 -8.96
N SER A 331 6.38 -14.67 -9.27
CA SER A 331 7.76 -14.62 -8.76
C SER A 331 7.81 -14.54 -7.22
N MET A 332 6.84 -13.87 -6.60
CA MET A 332 6.73 -13.73 -5.15
C MET A 332 5.79 -14.73 -4.47
N ALA A 333 5.16 -15.66 -5.19
CA ALA A 333 4.17 -16.58 -4.62
C ALA A 333 4.76 -17.51 -3.53
N GLY A 334 6.05 -17.84 -3.61
CA GLY A 334 6.79 -18.58 -2.59
C GLY A 334 7.14 -17.75 -1.34
N ASP A 335 7.00 -16.43 -1.39
CA ASP A 335 7.14 -15.49 -0.26
C ASP A 335 5.79 -15.08 0.34
N PHE A 336 4.71 -15.20 -0.44
CA PHE A 336 3.40 -14.62 -0.12
C PHE A 336 2.88 -15.02 1.27
N MET A 337 2.94 -16.31 1.61
CA MET A 337 2.49 -16.84 2.92
C MET A 337 3.55 -16.85 4.03
N LYS A 338 4.76 -16.30 3.82
CA LYS A 338 5.74 -16.14 4.91
C LYS A 338 5.33 -15.00 5.86
N PRO A 339 5.31 -15.19 7.19
CA PRO A 339 5.14 -14.10 8.14
C PRO A 339 6.42 -13.26 8.26
N VAL A 340 6.30 -11.99 8.66
CA VAL A 340 7.42 -11.05 8.95
C VAL A 340 7.26 -10.31 10.28
N VAL A 341 6.53 -10.90 11.23
CA VAL A 341 6.28 -10.33 12.57
C VAL A 341 7.60 -10.01 13.30
N ASP A 342 8.65 -10.77 13.05
CA ASP A 342 10.01 -10.57 13.58
C ASP A 342 10.71 -9.33 13.00
N ILE A 343 10.33 -8.84 11.82
CA ILE A 343 10.79 -7.56 11.28
C ILE A 343 10.12 -6.42 12.07
N VAL A 344 8.85 -6.57 12.45
CA VAL A 344 8.15 -5.59 13.31
C VAL A 344 8.73 -5.56 14.72
N ASP A 345 9.08 -6.74 15.29
CA ASP A 345 9.85 -6.84 16.54
C ASP A 345 11.16 -6.02 16.46
N GLN A 346 11.93 -6.20 15.37
CA GLN A 346 13.21 -5.52 15.15
C GLN A 346 13.05 -4.00 14.97
N LEU A 347 12.03 -3.53 14.23
CA LEU A 347 11.73 -2.11 14.08
C LEU A 347 11.39 -1.45 15.43
N LEU A 348 10.53 -2.10 16.22
CA LEU A 348 10.13 -1.62 17.53
C LEU A 348 11.30 -1.61 18.53
N ALA A 349 12.19 -2.60 18.46
CA ALA A 349 13.41 -2.66 19.27
C ALA A 349 14.48 -1.63 18.84
N ALA A 350 14.55 -1.30 17.55
CA ALA A 350 15.40 -0.24 17.00
C ALA A 350 14.89 1.19 17.29
N GLY A 351 13.74 1.33 17.97
CA GLY A 351 13.14 2.61 18.33
C GLY A 351 12.40 3.31 17.18
N VAL A 352 12.16 2.63 16.06
CA VAL A 352 11.36 3.17 14.95
C VAL A 352 9.91 3.29 15.39
N ASN A 353 9.24 4.38 15.01
CA ASN A 353 7.80 4.51 15.21
C ASN A 353 7.07 3.58 14.23
N VAL A 354 6.36 2.59 14.75
CA VAL A 354 5.51 1.68 13.96
C VAL A 354 4.05 1.99 14.26
N THR A 355 3.29 2.31 13.21
CA THR A 355 1.83 2.37 13.25
C THR A 355 1.24 1.17 12.51
N ILE A 356 0.18 0.59 13.04
CA ILE A 356 -0.73 -0.30 12.29
C ILE A 356 -2.06 0.43 12.13
N TYR A 357 -2.71 0.29 10.98
CA TYR A 357 -4.08 0.73 10.77
C TYR A 357 -4.88 -0.31 9.98
N ASN A 358 -6.14 -0.53 10.35
CA ASN A 358 -6.96 -1.61 9.78
C ASN A 358 -8.42 -1.22 9.53
N GLY A 359 -9.00 -1.72 8.44
CA GLY A 359 -10.41 -1.61 8.13
C GLY A 359 -11.24 -2.55 9.00
N GLN A 360 -12.30 -2.03 9.63
CA GLN A 360 -13.26 -2.84 10.39
C GLN A 360 -13.92 -3.95 9.55
N LEU A 361 -14.07 -3.72 8.25
CA LEU A 361 -14.82 -4.53 7.29
C LEU A 361 -13.92 -5.30 6.33
N ASP A 362 -12.59 -5.23 6.49
CA ASP A 362 -11.69 -6.04 5.67
C ASP A 362 -11.80 -7.52 6.06
N LEU A 363 -11.78 -8.40 5.06
CA LEU A 363 -11.74 -9.85 5.25
C LEU A 363 -10.34 -10.40 4.98
N ILE A 364 -9.67 -9.97 3.90
CA ILE A 364 -8.38 -10.53 3.53
C ILE A 364 -7.37 -10.35 4.66
N VAL A 365 -7.32 -9.18 5.29
CA VAL A 365 -6.43 -8.86 6.42
C VAL A 365 -7.25 -8.43 7.65
N ASP A 366 -8.22 -9.27 8.00
CA ASP A 366 -9.21 -9.06 9.06
C ASP A 366 -8.68 -8.60 10.43
N THR A 367 -9.51 -7.80 11.12
CA THR A 367 -9.18 -7.22 12.43
C THR A 367 -8.80 -8.25 13.51
N MET A 368 -9.35 -9.47 13.47
CA MET A 368 -9.04 -10.51 14.46
C MET A 368 -7.63 -11.08 14.24
N GLY A 369 -7.27 -11.42 13.00
CA GLY A 369 -5.94 -11.91 12.66
C GLY A 369 -4.84 -10.88 12.96
N GLN A 370 -5.13 -9.60 12.73
CA GLN A 370 -4.22 -8.51 13.08
C GLN A 370 -4.04 -8.35 14.59
N GLU A 371 -5.11 -8.44 15.38
CA GLU A 371 -4.98 -8.49 16.84
C GLU A 371 -4.18 -9.72 17.33
N LEU A 372 -4.24 -10.87 16.66
CA LEU A 372 -3.50 -12.08 17.07
C LEU A 372 -1.98 -11.90 16.98
N TRP A 373 -1.44 -11.41 15.87
CA TRP A 373 0.02 -11.25 15.75
C TRP A 373 0.54 -10.05 16.58
N VAL A 374 -0.23 -8.96 16.70
CA VAL A 374 0.12 -7.83 17.57
C VAL A 374 0.26 -8.27 19.03
N LYS A 375 -0.62 -9.17 19.51
CA LYS A 375 -0.54 -9.75 20.87
C LYS A 375 0.64 -10.72 21.06
N GLN A 376 1.41 -11.03 20.02
CA GLN A 376 2.58 -11.93 20.04
C GLN A 376 3.92 -11.20 19.86
N LEU A 377 3.93 -9.87 19.67
CA LEU A 377 5.14 -9.06 19.51
C LEU A 377 6.11 -9.17 20.70
N LYS A 378 7.40 -9.31 20.43
CA LYS A 378 8.50 -9.45 21.41
C LYS A 378 9.07 -8.09 21.84
N TRP A 379 8.20 -7.10 21.99
CA TRP A 379 8.55 -5.72 22.34
C TRP A 379 8.17 -5.41 23.79
N ASP A 380 9.11 -4.82 24.55
CA ASP A 380 8.98 -4.51 25.98
C ASP A 380 7.70 -3.73 26.37
N GLY A 381 7.17 -2.93 25.44
CA GLY A 381 5.96 -2.15 25.65
C GLY A 381 4.66 -2.96 25.60
N LEU A 382 4.65 -4.17 25.03
CA LEU A 382 3.42 -4.91 24.72
C LEU A 382 2.59 -5.20 25.98
N GLN A 383 3.24 -5.56 27.09
CA GLN A 383 2.56 -5.83 28.37
C GLN A 383 1.85 -4.60 28.98
N TYR A 384 2.14 -3.39 28.51
CA TYR A 384 1.44 -2.15 28.87
C TYR A 384 0.37 -1.82 27.83
N PHE A 385 0.72 -1.88 26.55
CA PHE A 385 -0.19 -1.67 25.42
C PHE A 385 -1.43 -2.58 25.47
N ASN A 386 -1.24 -3.87 25.78
CA ASN A 386 -2.34 -4.83 25.94
C ASN A 386 -3.26 -4.52 27.14
N LYS A 387 -2.78 -3.78 28.15
CA LYS A 387 -3.58 -3.33 29.31
C LYS A 387 -4.26 -1.98 29.08
N MET A 388 -3.89 -1.23 28.03
CA MET A 388 -4.56 0.02 27.68
C MET A 388 -5.99 -0.25 27.20
N LYS A 389 -6.90 0.66 27.53
CA LYS A 389 -8.19 0.75 26.85
C LYS A 389 -7.99 1.37 25.47
N TRP A 390 -8.94 1.11 24.57
CA TRP A 390 -9.10 1.90 23.35
C TRP A 390 -9.48 3.35 23.69
N THR A 391 -9.02 4.30 22.88
CA THR A 391 -9.52 5.68 22.81
C THR A 391 -10.35 5.83 21.54
N ALA A 392 -11.53 6.43 21.61
CA ALA A 392 -12.38 6.69 20.45
C ALA A 392 -11.97 7.98 19.72
N LEU A 393 -12.12 8.01 18.39
CA LEU A 393 -11.99 9.19 17.56
C LEU A 393 -13.32 9.50 16.88
N GLU A 394 -13.77 10.76 16.99
CA GLU A 394 -14.97 11.23 16.32
C GLU A 394 -14.78 11.23 14.79
N ASP A 395 -15.83 10.80 14.10
CA ASP A 395 -15.95 10.77 12.64
C ASP A 395 -15.86 12.21 12.06
N PRO A 396 -14.89 12.53 11.17
CA PRO A 396 -14.71 13.88 10.64
C PRO A 396 -15.86 14.43 9.78
N GLN A 397 -16.78 13.57 9.33
CA GLN A 397 -17.97 13.96 8.57
C GLN A 397 -19.25 13.92 9.41
N THR A 398 -19.28 13.10 10.46
CA THR A 398 -20.53 12.72 11.15
C THR A 398 -20.44 12.96 12.65
N GLN A 399 -20.83 14.17 13.07
CA GLN A 399 -20.80 14.59 14.48
C GLN A 399 -21.47 13.57 15.43
N SER A 400 -20.86 13.34 16.59
CA SER A 400 -21.25 12.34 17.59
C SER A 400 -21.18 10.86 17.15
N GLN A 401 -20.65 10.54 15.96
CA GLN A 401 -20.28 9.15 15.63
C GLN A 401 -18.80 8.89 15.94
N THR A 402 -18.48 7.65 16.31
CA THR A 402 -17.08 7.18 16.31
C THR A 402 -16.72 6.76 14.88
N GLY A 403 -15.60 7.28 14.35
CA GLY A 403 -15.05 6.87 13.05
C GLY A 403 -13.86 5.92 13.17
N ALA A 404 -13.19 5.88 14.32
CA ALA A 404 -12.09 4.97 14.60
C ALA A 404 -11.92 4.77 16.11
N PHE A 405 -11.21 3.71 16.49
CA PHE A 405 -10.58 3.61 17.81
C PHE A 405 -9.06 3.47 17.65
N TYR A 406 -8.30 3.87 18.67
CA TYR A 406 -6.84 3.76 18.64
C TYR A 406 -6.19 3.53 20.01
N LYS A 407 -4.91 3.14 19.97
CA LYS A 407 -3.95 3.06 21.08
C LYS A 407 -2.61 3.63 20.62
N THR A 408 -1.86 4.20 21.55
CA THR A 408 -0.45 4.54 21.37
C THR A 408 0.31 4.31 22.67
N TYR A 409 1.50 3.70 22.58
CA TYR A 409 2.42 3.52 23.71
C TYR A 409 3.87 3.54 23.21
N LYS A 410 4.68 4.48 23.72
CA LYS A 410 6.04 4.76 23.22
C LYS A 410 6.04 4.91 21.68
N ASN A 411 6.77 4.05 20.97
CA ASN A 411 6.97 4.04 19.52
C ASN A 411 6.02 3.08 18.78
N PHE A 412 4.91 2.64 19.39
CA PHE A 412 3.90 1.79 18.75
C PHE A 412 2.51 2.40 18.83
N ALA A 413 1.82 2.45 17.68
CA ALA A 413 0.42 2.86 17.57
C ALA A 413 -0.41 1.84 16.78
N PHE A 414 -1.68 1.72 17.11
CA PHE A 414 -2.65 0.89 16.38
C PHE A 414 -3.96 1.66 16.28
N TYR A 415 -4.54 1.70 15.08
CA TYR A 415 -5.87 2.20 14.78
C TYR A 415 -6.68 1.06 14.11
N TRP A 416 -7.98 0.99 14.35
CA TRP A 416 -8.90 0.36 13.38
C TRP A 416 -9.99 1.37 13.05
N ILE A 417 -10.23 1.50 11.75
CA ILE A 417 -11.08 2.51 11.14
C ILE A 417 -12.44 1.87 10.91
N LEU A 418 -13.46 2.42 11.58
CA LEU A 418 -14.82 1.90 11.50
C LEU A 418 -15.41 2.22 10.13
N LYS A 419 -16.28 1.34 9.62
CA LYS A 419 -16.94 1.50 8.31
C LYS A 419 -15.97 1.52 7.10
N ALA A 420 -14.72 1.08 7.25
CA ALA A 420 -13.76 0.87 6.17
C ALA A 420 -13.51 -0.63 5.92
N GLY A 421 -13.41 -1.04 4.65
CA GLY A 421 -12.72 -2.26 4.23
C GLY A 421 -11.22 -2.03 4.03
N HIS A 422 -10.58 -2.87 3.21
CA HIS A 422 -9.13 -2.93 2.97
C HIS A 422 -8.54 -1.60 2.50
N MET A 423 -9.16 -0.96 1.50
CA MET A 423 -8.72 0.32 0.94
C MET A 423 -9.26 1.49 1.77
N ILE A 424 -8.80 1.61 3.03
CA ILE A 424 -9.24 2.64 3.99
C ILE A 424 -9.30 4.05 3.39
N PRO A 425 -8.33 4.55 2.59
CA PRO A 425 -8.40 5.92 2.09
C PRO A 425 -9.51 6.16 1.06
N SER A 426 -10.01 5.09 0.43
CA SER A 426 -11.16 5.11 -0.47
C SER A 426 -12.47 5.02 0.31
N ASP A 427 -12.58 4.09 1.26
CA ASP A 427 -13.82 3.86 2.02
C ASP A 427 -14.08 4.91 3.12
N GLN A 428 -13.02 5.41 3.77
CA GLN A 428 -13.09 6.35 4.91
C GLN A 428 -12.03 7.46 4.81
N GLY A 429 -11.81 8.00 3.60
CA GLY A 429 -10.79 8.98 3.27
C GLY A 429 -10.61 10.17 4.25
N PRO A 430 -11.67 10.78 4.83
CA PRO A 430 -11.51 11.85 5.81
C PRO A 430 -10.89 11.38 7.14
N MET A 431 -11.23 10.17 7.60
CA MET A 431 -10.58 9.56 8.77
C MET A 431 -9.16 9.09 8.44
N ALA A 432 -8.92 8.57 7.22
CA ALA A 432 -7.58 8.24 6.75
C ALA A 432 -6.64 9.47 6.74
N LEU A 433 -7.14 10.62 6.26
CA LEU A 433 -6.40 11.89 6.26
C LEU A 433 -6.19 12.46 7.68
N ARG A 434 -7.14 12.23 8.61
CA ARG A 434 -6.96 12.57 10.03
C ARG A 434 -5.89 11.70 10.70
N MET A 435 -5.96 10.38 10.48
CA MET A 435 -4.97 9.42 10.96
C MET A 435 -3.56 9.75 10.45
N LEU A 436 -3.40 10.09 9.15
CA LEU A 436 -2.13 10.58 8.60
C LEU A 436 -1.57 11.75 9.42
N LYS A 437 -2.41 12.75 9.74
CA LYS A 437 -2.01 13.92 10.53
C LYS A 437 -1.56 13.53 11.94
N MET A 438 -2.33 12.71 12.64
CA MET A 438 -1.97 12.23 13.98
C MET A 438 -0.66 11.45 13.98
N VAL A 439 -0.48 10.51 13.05
CA VAL A 439 0.74 9.69 12.91
C VAL A 439 1.96 10.55 12.55
N THR A 440 1.78 11.61 11.78
CA THR A 440 2.84 12.55 11.40
C THR A 440 2.94 13.79 12.29
N GLN A 441 2.28 13.78 13.46
CA GLN A 441 2.37 14.80 14.52
C GLN A 441 1.89 16.21 14.10
N GLN A 442 0.83 16.27 13.27
CA GLN A 442 0.14 17.50 12.84
C GLN A 442 -1.18 17.78 13.60
N GLU A 443 -1.62 16.85 14.46
CA GLU A 443 -2.81 16.92 15.32
C GLU A 443 -2.50 16.26 16.68
#